data_AF-A0A7C2YCF1-F1
#
_entry.id   AF-A0A7C2YCF1-F1
#
_cell.length_a   1.000
_cell.length_b   1.000
_cell.length_c   1.000
_cell.angle_alpha   90.00
_cell.angle_beta   90.00
_cell.angle_gamma   90.00
#
_symmetry.space_group_name_H-M   'P 1'
#
loop_
_entity.id
_entity.type
_entity.pdbx_description
1 polymer ?
#
loop_
_entity_poly.entity_id
_entity_poly.type
_entity_poly.pdbx_seq_one_letter_code
_entity_poly.pdbx_strand_id
1 'polypeptide(L)'
;MNALLYRLRLIEPVLVAQVQTQEENSAIGSEFIPGSVVRGALISRYLEHLKNAAPQNLAEDDEARNLFFTGDVCFLHAYPVWQDQRMLPAPLSWQREKDVEESEIYDMAFRSAEKDDEEPQLKAIDKHFCHIYSGSAVLYSPSRQLSVHIALNNANRRGAENNVFRYDALAEGEVFQGAIISKDDRALQKLFTLLELKEIHLGRAHTAGYGKAVIEPIGDPKNPIEPGWREYQPPEPNEEDEFESSATEKSKKIVVTFLSDTIVRCKNGQIDGDFDSALGELLGKSVRSSLRYRRMRVVGGFNRKWSLPLVQSWAIQAGSVFVFKDDAFDSDELEKKAELGIGERTVEGYGRIAINWQSRETLKKGEYNKAPVEEKELSATSKQLAQRMANRRLRALLERKLAERVNTERISSPPKNSQLSAI
;
A
#
# COMPACT_ATOMS: atom_id res chain seq x y z
N MET A 1 7.64 2.10 21.19
CA MET A 1 8.60 1.40 20.33
C MET A 1 9.58 2.37 19.69
N ASN A 2 10.80 1.94 19.42
CA ASN A 2 11.75 2.74 18.61
C ASN A 2 11.53 2.43 17.13
N ALA A 3 11.64 3.46 16.29
CA ALA A 3 11.37 3.34 14.87
C ALA A 3 12.46 3.98 14.02
N LEU A 4 12.70 3.37 12.87
CA LEU A 4 13.46 3.93 11.77
C LEU A 4 12.50 4.26 10.64
N LEU A 5 12.30 5.55 10.38
CA LEU A 5 11.36 6.04 9.38
C LEU A 5 12.05 6.25 8.04
N TYR A 6 11.33 6.02 6.95
CA TYR A 6 11.84 6.25 5.60
C TYR A 6 10.74 6.66 4.63
N ARG A 7 11.14 7.39 3.59
CA ARG A 7 10.33 7.79 2.46
C ARG A 7 10.73 7.02 1.21
N LEU A 8 9.73 6.56 0.47
CA LEU A 8 9.87 5.91 -0.82
C LEU A 8 9.23 6.79 -1.89
N ARG A 9 10.01 7.18 -2.90
CA ARG A 9 9.50 7.84 -4.11
C ARG A 9 9.63 6.88 -5.29
N LEU A 10 8.51 6.59 -5.94
CA LEU A 10 8.51 5.70 -7.11
C LEU A 10 9.06 6.45 -8.32
N ILE A 11 10.15 5.95 -8.90
CA ILE A 11 10.77 6.52 -10.11
C ILE A 11 10.22 5.84 -11.36
N GLU A 12 9.88 4.56 -11.24
CA GLU A 12 9.16 3.76 -12.22
C GLU A 12 7.89 3.20 -11.58
N PRO A 13 6.92 2.73 -12.38
CA PRO A 13 5.77 2.02 -11.84
C PRO A 13 6.20 0.81 -11.03
N VAL A 14 5.53 0.54 -9.90
CA VAL A 14 5.86 -0.58 -9.02
C VAL A 14 4.75 -1.61 -9.01
N LEU A 15 5.08 -2.82 -9.49
CA LEU A 15 4.17 -3.96 -9.49
C LEU A 15 4.46 -4.88 -8.30
N VAL A 16 3.65 -4.77 -7.26
CA VAL A 16 3.58 -5.75 -6.17
C VAL A 16 2.35 -6.61 -6.36
N ALA A 17 2.50 -7.75 -7.03
CA ALA A 17 1.37 -8.61 -7.40
C ALA A 17 0.61 -9.11 -6.16
N GLN A 18 -0.72 -8.91 -6.17
CA GLN A 18 -1.61 -9.55 -5.22
C GLN A 18 -1.85 -11.01 -5.60
N VAL A 19 -2.23 -11.82 -4.62
CA VAL A 19 -2.50 -13.26 -4.80
C VAL A 19 -3.73 -13.50 -5.68
N GLN A 20 -4.74 -12.63 -5.60
CA GLN A 20 -5.97 -12.74 -6.36
C GLN A 20 -5.84 -12.05 -7.72
N THR A 21 -5.18 -12.71 -8.67
CA THR A 21 -5.28 -12.36 -10.09
C THR A 21 -6.18 -13.39 -10.76
N GLN A 22 -7.42 -12.99 -11.08
CA GLN A 22 -8.44 -13.86 -11.68
C GLN A 22 -8.14 -14.21 -13.14
N GLU A 23 -7.28 -13.45 -13.83
CA GLU A 23 -6.92 -13.67 -15.23
C GLU A 23 -5.45 -14.11 -15.32
N GLU A 24 -5.20 -15.21 -16.03
CA GLU A 24 -3.87 -15.88 -16.14
C GLU A 24 -2.74 -14.97 -16.66
N ASN A 25 -3.06 -13.85 -17.29
CA ASN A 25 -2.10 -12.87 -17.82
C ASN A 25 -2.33 -11.44 -17.31
N SER A 26 -3.03 -11.27 -16.19
CA SER A 26 -3.22 -9.97 -15.53
C SER A 26 -2.55 -9.97 -14.16
N ALA A 27 -1.86 -8.89 -13.82
CA ALA A 27 -1.31 -8.67 -12.49
C ALA A 27 -1.86 -7.39 -11.90
N ILE A 28 -2.67 -7.53 -10.84
CA ILE A 28 -3.18 -6.40 -10.05
C ILE A 28 -2.18 -6.14 -8.92
N GLY A 29 -1.58 -4.96 -8.96
CA GLY A 29 -0.67 -4.46 -7.95
C GLY A 29 -1.37 -4.06 -6.66
N SER A 30 -0.65 -4.18 -5.55
CA SER A 30 -1.01 -3.58 -4.27
C SER A 30 -1.08 -2.06 -4.36
N GLU A 31 -1.94 -1.43 -3.55
CA GLU A 31 -2.07 0.03 -3.45
C GLU A 31 -1.10 0.65 -2.45
N PHE A 32 -0.24 -0.15 -1.86
CA PHE A 32 0.82 0.25 -0.94
C PHE A 32 2.02 -0.66 -1.12
N ILE A 33 3.18 -0.29 -0.57
CA ILE A 33 4.37 -1.14 -0.58
C ILE A 33 4.40 -2.00 0.69
N PRO A 34 4.21 -3.33 0.59
CA PRO A 34 4.25 -4.19 1.77
C PRO A 34 5.63 -4.18 2.43
N GLY A 35 5.64 -4.33 3.75
CA GLY A 35 6.86 -4.40 4.54
C GLY A 35 7.79 -5.54 4.11
N SER A 36 7.21 -6.67 3.67
CA SER A 36 7.95 -7.80 3.10
C SER A 36 8.72 -7.45 1.82
N VAL A 37 8.24 -6.50 1.01
CA VAL A 37 8.94 -6.04 -0.20
C VAL A 37 10.15 -5.20 0.17
N VAL A 38 10.00 -4.29 1.15
CA VAL A 38 11.13 -3.49 1.66
C VAL A 38 12.15 -4.40 2.35
N ARG A 39 11.69 -5.31 3.22
CA ARG A 39 12.53 -6.35 3.84
C ARG A 39 13.32 -7.13 2.80
N GLY A 40 12.67 -7.61 1.75
CA GLY A 40 13.32 -8.36 0.67
C GLY A 40 14.39 -7.54 -0.06
N ALA A 41 14.13 -6.26 -0.33
CA ALA A 41 15.09 -5.37 -0.95
C ALA A 41 16.30 -5.05 -0.04
N LEU A 42 16.07 -4.91 1.26
CA LEU A 42 17.14 -4.72 2.25
C LEU A 42 17.98 -5.99 2.45
N ILE A 43 17.36 -7.18 2.40
CA ILE A 43 18.09 -8.46 2.36
C ILE A 43 19.00 -8.50 1.12
N SER A 44 18.51 -8.08 -0.05
CA SER A 44 19.35 -8.02 -1.26
C SER A 44 20.58 -7.12 -1.06
N ARG A 45 20.39 -5.93 -0.48
CA ARG A 45 21.51 -5.02 -0.15
C ARG A 45 22.47 -5.61 0.87
N TYR A 46 21.95 -6.27 1.90
CA TYR A 46 22.75 -6.93 2.92
C TYR A 46 23.64 -8.02 2.30
N LEU A 47 23.08 -8.85 1.41
CA LEU A 47 23.85 -9.87 0.68
C LEU A 47 24.90 -9.26 -0.24
N GLU A 48 24.58 -8.16 -0.94
CA GLU A 48 25.54 -7.42 -1.77
C GLU A 48 26.71 -6.87 -0.94
N HIS A 49 26.45 -6.43 0.30
CA HIS A 49 27.49 -5.98 1.23
C HIS A 49 28.41 -7.12 1.66
N LEU A 50 27.85 -8.30 1.95
CA LEU A 50 28.63 -9.49 2.32
C LEU A 50 29.47 -10.06 1.17
N LYS A 51 29.13 -9.76 -0.09
CA LYS A 51 29.82 -10.27 -1.29
C LYS A 51 30.08 -11.79 -1.21
N ASN A 52 31.34 -12.21 -1.27
CA ASN A 52 31.74 -13.62 -1.26
C ASN A 52 31.61 -14.29 0.12
N ALA A 53 31.37 -13.53 1.19
CA ALA A 53 31.15 -14.05 2.53
C ALA A 53 29.67 -14.37 2.79
N ALA A 54 28.77 -14.14 1.82
CA ALA A 54 27.35 -14.41 1.98
C ALA A 54 27.11 -15.92 2.19
N PRO A 55 26.38 -16.31 3.25
CA PRO A 55 26.04 -17.71 3.49
C PRO A 55 25.13 -18.25 2.39
N GLN A 56 25.23 -19.55 2.10
CA GLN A 56 24.30 -20.20 1.16
C GLN A 56 22.85 -20.11 1.64
N ASN A 57 22.66 -20.21 2.96
CA ASN A 57 21.40 -20.07 3.67
C ASN A 57 21.48 -18.91 4.67
N LEU A 58 20.77 -17.82 4.38
CA LEU A 58 20.77 -16.63 5.22
C LEU A 58 20.15 -16.88 6.62
N ALA A 59 19.33 -17.93 6.76
CA ALA A 59 18.73 -18.28 8.06
C ALA A 59 19.73 -18.92 9.04
N GLU A 60 20.90 -19.34 8.57
CA GLU A 60 21.99 -19.89 9.40
C GLU A 60 22.93 -18.80 9.94
N ASP A 61 22.84 -17.58 9.42
CA ASP A 61 23.60 -16.44 9.92
C ASP A 61 22.82 -15.74 11.04
N ASP A 62 23.41 -15.71 12.24
CA ASP A 62 22.75 -15.21 13.45
C ASP A 62 22.36 -13.73 13.32
N GLU A 63 23.22 -12.91 12.69
CA GLU A 63 22.95 -11.48 12.50
C GLU A 63 21.78 -11.27 11.55
N ALA A 64 21.81 -11.91 10.37
CA ALA A 64 20.74 -11.83 9.40
C ALA A 64 19.42 -12.40 9.95
N ARG A 65 19.49 -13.46 10.76
CA ARG A 65 18.31 -14.01 11.43
C ARG A 65 17.66 -12.98 12.34
N ASN A 66 18.45 -12.33 13.19
CA ASN A 66 17.98 -11.31 14.12
C ASN A 66 17.43 -10.09 13.36
N LEU A 67 18.06 -9.68 12.26
CA LEU A 67 17.62 -8.52 11.47
C LEU A 67 16.34 -8.78 10.67
N PHE A 68 16.13 -9.99 10.15
CA PHE A 68 15.12 -10.22 9.11
C PHE A 68 14.10 -11.31 9.42
N PHE A 69 14.30 -12.18 10.41
CA PHE A 69 13.52 -13.41 10.56
C PHE A 69 12.99 -13.71 11.98
N THR A 70 13.58 -13.18 13.06
CA THR A 70 13.22 -13.60 14.45
C THR A 70 11.90 -13.05 14.98
N GLY A 71 11.42 -11.90 14.51
CA GLY A 71 10.27 -11.20 15.15
C GLY A 71 10.63 -9.90 15.85
N ASP A 72 11.90 -9.71 16.19
CA ASP A 72 12.36 -8.55 16.98
C ASP A 72 12.41 -7.25 16.16
N VAL A 73 12.51 -7.39 14.84
CA VAL A 73 12.44 -6.32 13.86
C VAL A 73 11.21 -6.53 12.99
N CYS A 74 10.32 -5.54 12.97
CA CYS A 74 9.13 -5.55 12.11
C CYS A 74 9.25 -4.48 11.03
N PHE A 75 9.10 -4.91 9.78
CA PHE A 75 9.09 -4.04 8.61
C PHE A 75 7.64 -3.66 8.34
N LEU A 76 7.20 -2.47 8.75
CA LEU A 76 5.82 -2.04 8.56
C LEU A 76 5.56 -1.69 7.08
N HIS A 77 4.29 -1.73 6.68
CA HIS A 77 3.89 -1.36 5.33
C HIS A 77 4.18 0.13 5.07
N ALA A 78 4.64 0.47 3.87
CA ALA A 78 4.78 1.86 3.48
C ALA A 78 3.47 2.34 2.83
N TYR A 79 2.83 3.33 3.45
CA TYR A 79 1.55 3.89 3.03
C TYR A 79 1.72 5.28 2.42
N PRO A 80 0.74 5.77 1.64
CA PRO A 80 0.80 7.10 1.04
C PRO A 80 1.06 8.21 2.05
N VAL A 81 1.49 9.36 1.56
CA VAL A 81 1.85 10.52 2.39
C VAL A 81 0.94 11.71 2.08
N TRP A 82 0.51 12.43 3.11
CA TRP A 82 -0.12 13.74 3.01
C TRP A 82 0.62 14.73 3.90
N GLN A 83 1.10 15.86 3.35
CA GLN A 83 1.86 16.87 4.10
C GLN A 83 2.99 16.28 4.98
N ASP A 84 3.81 15.41 4.40
CA ASP A 84 4.89 14.68 5.10
C ASP A 84 4.43 13.73 6.23
N GLN A 85 3.12 13.56 6.43
CA GLN A 85 2.54 12.60 7.36
C GLN A 85 2.15 11.32 6.65
N ARG A 86 2.51 10.18 7.25
CA ARG A 86 2.07 8.86 6.79
C ARG A 86 0.55 8.72 6.96
N MET A 87 -0.13 8.39 5.87
CA MET A 87 -1.55 8.01 5.91
C MET A 87 -1.70 6.56 6.38
N LEU A 88 -2.89 6.21 6.87
CA LEU A 88 -3.23 4.89 7.38
C LEU A 88 -4.46 4.35 6.68
N PRO A 89 -4.74 3.04 6.72
CA PRO A 89 -5.95 2.48 6.12
C PRO A 89 -7.22 3.13 6.67
N ALA A 90 -8.12 3.56 5.78
CA ALA A 90 -9.38 4.16 6.17
C ALA A 90 -10.25 3.14 6.94
N PRO A 91 -10.80 3.50 8.11
CA PRO A 91 -11.70 2.64 8.85
C PRO A 91 -12.91 2.20 8.00
N LEU A 92 -13.19 0.90 7.98
CA LEU A 92 -14.32 0.30 7.24
C LEU A 92 -15.68 0.62 7.90
N SER A 93 -15.67 1.16 9.12
CA SER A 93 -16.86 1.73 9.74
C SER A 93 -17.26 3.07 9.13
N TRP A 94 -16.38 3.72 8.36
CA TRP A 94 -16.68 5.02 7.76
C TRP A 94 -17.57 4.92 6.53
N GLN A 95 -18.56 5.81 6.50
CA GLN A 95 -19.51 5.96 5.41
C GLN A 95 -19.68 7.43 5.05
N ARG A 96 -20.24 7.68 3.88
CA ARG A 96 -20.59 9.00 3.39
C ARG A 96 -21.95 8.95 2.74
N GLU A 97 -22.58 10.11 2.56
CA GLU A 97 -23.83 10.17 1.82
C GLU A 97 -23.62 9.77 0.36
N LYS A 98 -24.59 9.00 -0.13
CA LYS A 98 -24.64 8.63 -1.53
C LYS A 98 -24.99 9.86 -2.35
N ASP A 99 -24.29 10.00 -3.48
CA ASP A 99 -24.53 11.06 -4.48
C ASP A 99 -24.30 12.51 -3.99
N VAL A 100 -23.64 12.67 -2.82
CA VAL A 100 -23.14 13.96 -2.31
C VAL A 100 -21.60 13.94 -2.28
N GLU A 101 -20.95 14.79 -3.09
CA GLU A 101 -19.49 14.79 -3.25
C GLU A 101 -18.74 15.35 -2.04
N GLU A 102 -19.28 16.40 -1.42
CA GLU A 102 -18.74 17.10 -0.25
C GLU A 102 -19.46 16.69 1.04
N SER A 103 -19.89 15.44 1.12
CA SER A 103 -20.49 14.91 2.33
C SER A 103 -19.46 14.74 3.45
N GLU A 104 -19.94 14.90 4.68
CA GLU A 104 -19.21 14.53 5.87
C GLU A 104 -18.96 13.01 5.91
N ILE A 105 -17.99 12.62 6.73
CA ILE A 105 -17.66 11.23 6.99
C ILE A 105 -18.35 10.83 8.28
N TYR A 106 -19.22 9.83 8.19
CA TYR A 106 -19.94 9.24 9.33
C TYR A 106 -19.22 7.97 9.78
N ASP A 107 -18.82 7.91 11.04
CA ASP A 107 -18.23 6.72 11.64
C ASP A 107 -19.30 5.89 12.36
N MET A 108 -19.66 4.77 11.73
CA MET A 108 -20.69 3.88 12.23
C MET A 108 -20.28 3.15 13.52
N ALA A 109 -19.01 3.21 13.95
CA ALA A 109 -18.60 2.70 15.26
C ALA A 109 -19.24 3.48 16.43
N PHE A 110 -19.55 4.76 16.21
CA PHE A 110 -20.07 5.67 17.23
C PHE A 110 -21.56 5.98 17.09
N ARG A 111 -22.09 6.00 15.86
CA ARG A 111 -23.50 6.29 15.57
C ARG A 111 -24.45 5.37 16.35
N SER A 112 -25.44 5.97 17.03
CA SER A 112 -26.51 5.25 17.71
C SER A 112 -27.48 4.65 16.68
N ALA A 113 -28.12 3.54 17.04
CA ALA A 113 -29.10 2.86 16.18
C ALA A 113 -30.52 3.46 16.28
N GLU A 114 -30.65 4.67 16.82
CA GLU A 114 -31.94 5.34 16.95
C GLU A 114 -32.38 5.82 15.57
N LYS A 115 -33.45 5.20 15.08
CA LYS A 115 -33.99 5.44 13.75
C LYS A 115 -34.76 6.77 13.76
N ASP A 116 -34.16 7.80 13.17
CA ASP A 116 -34.95 8.90 12.63
C ASP A 116 -35.48 8.50 11.24
N ASP A 117 -36.74 8.87 10.95
CA ASP A 117 -37.43 8.51 9.71
C ASP A 117 -36.82 9.19 8.45
N GLU A 118 -35.85 10.10 8.62
CA GLU A 118 -35.18 10.86 7.55
C GLU A 118 -33.65 10.60 7.46
N GLU A 119 -33.17 9.38 7.77
CA GLU A 119 -31.74 9.10 7.60
C GLU A 119 -31.29 9.14 6.13
N PRO A 120 -30.17 9.82 5.82
CA PRO A 120 -29.65 9.87 4.46
C PRO A 120 -29.11 8.50 4.03
N GLN A 121 -29.21 8.20 2.74
CA GLN A 121 -28.69 6.93 2.21
C GLN A 121 -27.15 6.95 2.25
N LEU A 122 -26.55 6.18 3.16
CA LEU A 122 -25.11 6.08 3.31
C LEU A 122 -24.48 5.00 2.43
N LYS A 123 -23.22 5.20 2.04
CA LYS A 123 -22.37 4.21 1.37
C LYS A 123 -20.96 4.22 1.94
N ALA A 124 -20.27 3.07 1.82
CA ALA A 124 -18.86 2.95 2.20
C ALA A 124 -17.98 3.94 1.43
N ILE A 125 -16.91 4.39 2.10
CA ILE A 125 -15.88 5.22 1.47
C ILE A 125 -15.13 4.42 0.40
N ASP A 126 -14.92 5.05 -0.76
CA ASP A 126 -14.22 4.49 -1.93
C ASP A 126 -12.70 4.71 -1.91
N LYS A 127 -12.19 5.46 -0.93
CA LYS A 127 -10.77 5.72 -0.70
C LYS A 127 -10.21 4.81 0.38
N HIS A 128 -9.01 4.28 0.16
CA HIS A 128 -8.46 3.22 1.00
C HIS A 128 -7.55 3.73 2.13
N PHE A 129 -7.04 4.97 2.04
CA PHE A 129 -6.19 5.58 3.05
C PHE A 129 -6.77 6.89 3.57
N CYS A 130 -6.48 7.20 4.83
CA CYS A 130 -6.86 8.43 5.48
C CYS A 130 -5.76 9.02 6.37
N HIS A 131 -5.89 10.31 6.67
CA HIS A 131 -5.19 10.99 7.76
C HIS A 131 -6.22 11.80 8.55
N ILE A 132 -6.29 11.59 9.87
CA ILE A 132 -7.25 12.25 10.77
C ILE A 132 -6.55 13.42 11.45
N TYR A 133 -7.16 14.60 11.44
CA TYR A 133 -6.66 15.80 12.11
C TYR A 133 -7.84 16.72 12.49
N SER A 134 -7.84 17.26 13.70
CA SER A 134 -8.77 18.33 14.14
C SER A 134 -10.24 18.15 13.71
N GLY A 135 -10.84 16.97 13.98
CA GLY A 135 -12.23 16.69 13.62
C GLY A 135 -12.50 16.54 12.12
N SER A 136 -11.44 16.43 11.32
CA SER A 136 -11.46 16.25 9.87
C SER A 136 -10.66 15.01 9.48
N ALA A 137 -10.91 14.49 8.29
CA ALA A 137 -10.08 13.47 7.68
C ALA A 137 -9.85 13.74 6.20
N VAL A 138 -8.59 13.62 5.78
CA VAL A 138 -8.21 13.60 4.35
C VAL A 138 -8.22 12.15 3.89
N LEU A 139 -8.80 11.90 2.71
CA LEU A 139 -8.92 10.58 2.11
C LEU A 139 -8.11 10.48 0.81
N TYR A 140 -7.43 9.36 0.59
CA TYR A 140 -6.62 9.16 -0.61
C TYR A 140 -6.55 7.71 -1.08
N SER A 141 -6.41 7.53 -2.39
CA SER A 141 -5.95 6.29 -3.01
C SER A 141 -4.88 6.64 -4.04
N PRO A 142 -3.70 6.00 -4.00
CA PRO A 142 -2.60 6.31 -4.91
C PRO A 142 -2.94 6.03 -6.37
N SER A 143 -2.33 6.81 -7.27
CA SER A 143 -2.55 6.65 -8.71
C SER A 143 -1.99 5.32 -9.21
N ARG A 144 -2.69 4.73 -10.18
CA ARG A 144 -2.34 3.44 -10.78
C ARG A 144 -2.03 3.61 -12.26
N GLN A 145 -1.07 2.83 -12.75
CA GLN A 145 -0.69 2.78 -14.16
C GLN A 145 -1.00 1.40 -14.74
N LEU A 146 -1.88 1.38 -15.73
CA LEU A 146 -2.17 0.21 -16.52
C LEU A 146 -1.25 0.15 -17.75
N SER A 147 -0.57 -0.97 -17.95
CA SER A 147 0.31 -1.17 -19.10
C SER A 147 0.13 -2.57 -19.68
N VAL A 148 0.19 -2.65 -21.01
CA VAL A 148 0.07 -3.89 -21.75
C VAL A 148 1.42 -4.23 -22.37
N HIS A 149 1.93 -5.41 -22.06
CA HIS A 149 3.18 -5.95 -22.58
C HIS A 149 2.89 -7.11 -23.52
N ILE A 150 3.63 -7.20 -24.63
CA ILE A 150 3.49 -8.30 -25.58
C ILE A 150 4.84 -9.01 -25.65
N ALA A 151 4.87 -10.27 -25.22
CA ALA A 151 6.01 -11.14 -25.44
C ALA A 151 5.94 -11.69 -26.87
N LEU A 152 6.91 -11.29 -27.70
CA LEU A 152 7.04 -11.76 -29.07
C LEU A 152 7.88 -13.04 -29.09
N ASN A 153 7.32 -14.16 -29.51
CA ASN A 153 8.09 -15.39 -29.72
C ASN A 153 9.04 -15.28 -30.94
N ASN A 154 8.71 -14.41 -31.90
CA ASN A 154 9.55 -14.06 -33.05
C ASN A 154 9.55 -12.54 -33.24
N ALA A 155 10.71 -11.90 -33.18
CA ALA A 155 10.86 -10.44 -33.23
C ALA A 155 10.20 -9.76 -34.46
N ASN A 156 9.99 -10.50 -35.55
CA ASN A 156 9.48 -9.99 -36.82
C ASN A 156 8.12 -10.56 -37.27
N ARG A 157 7.39 -11.31 -36.43
CA ARG A 157 6.05 -11.82 -36.78
C ARG A 157 5.06 -11.62 -35.64
N ARG A 158 4.01 -10.83 -35.87
CA ARG A 158 2.83 -10.78 -35.00
C ARG A 158 1.91 -11.95 -35.38
N GLY A 159 2.05 -13.08 -34.69
CA GLY A 159 1.17 -14.24 -34.82
C GLY A 159 0.26 -14.41 -33.59
N ALA A 160 -0.69 -15.35 -33.67
CA ALA A 160 -1.63 -15.68 -32.59
C ALA A 160 -0.98 -16.32 -31.35
N GLU A 161 0.31 -16.65 -31.41
CA GLU A 161 1.08 -17.29 -30.32
C GLU A 161 1.77 -16.29 -29.37
N ASN A 162 1.53 -14.98 -29.52
CA ASN A 162 2.15 -13.97 -28.66
C ASN A 162 1.38 -13.82 -27.34
N ASN A 163 2.10 -13.90 -26.22
CA ASN A 163 1.50 -13.70 -24.89
C ASN A 163 1.34 -12.21 -24.60
N VAL A 164 0.13 -11.81 -24.19
CA VAL A 164 -0.21 -10.43 -23.81
C VAL A 164 -0.39 -10.38 -22.30
N PHE A 165 0.45 -9.59 -21.63
CA PHE A 165 0.38 -9.36 -20.20
C PHE A 165 -0.19 -7.99 -19.90
N ARG A 166 -1.08 -7.92 -18.93
CA ARG A 166 -1.67 -6.67 -18.43
C ARG A 166 -1.20 -6.44 -17.00
N TYR A 167 -0.45 -5.37 -16.79
CA TYR A 167 0.03 -4.98 -15.46
C TYR A 167 -0.68 -3.73 -14.99
N ASP A 168 -1.32 -3.81 -13.84
CA ASP A 168 -1.92 -2.70 -13.12
C ASP A 168 -1.04 -2.39 -11.90
N ALA A 169 -0.10 -1.46 -12.06
CA ALA A 169 0.93 -1.14 -11.07
C ALA A 169 0.66 0.19 -10.35
N LEU A 170 1.32 0.42 -9.21
CA LEU A 170 1.41 1.77 -8.65
C LEU A 170 2.11 2.68 -9.65
N ALA A 171 1.56 3.87 -9.87
CA ALA A 171 2.12 4.82 -10.81
C ALA A 171 3.46 5.39 -10.31
N GLU A 172 4.32 5.78 -11.25
CA GLU A 172 5.49 6.59 -10.95
C GLU A 172 5.10 7.94 -10.32
N GLY A 173 6.02 8.50 -9.52
CA GLY A 173 5.80 9.77 -8.82
C GLY A 173 5.04 9.66 -7.50
N GLU A 174 4.38 8.53 -7.21
CA GLU A 174 3.78 8.27 -5.89
C GLU A 174 4.84 8.24 -4.78
N VAL A 175 4.45 8.72 -3.60
CA VAL A 175 5.32 8.83 -2.42
C VAL A 175 4.68 8.07 -1.26
N PHE A 176 5.47 7.20 -0.64
CA PHE A 176 5.07 6.39 0.50
C PHE A 176 6.01 6.64 1.68
N GLN A 177 5.50 6.47 2.89
CA GLN A 177 6.30 6.47 4.11
C GLN A 177 6.12 5.13 4.82
N GLY A 178 7.23 4.52 5.21
CA GLY A 178 7.25 3.29 5.98
C GLY A 178 8.07 3.44 7.26
N ALA A 179 8.02 2.41 8.08
CA ALA A 179 8.71 2.36 9.36
C ALA A 179 9.27 0.95 9.58
N ILE A 180 10.48 0.86 10.13
CA ILE A 180 11.04 -0.37 10.67
C ILE A 180 11.09 -0.20 12.18
N ILE A 181 10.45 -1.08 12.94
CA ILE A 181 10.36 -0.96 14.39
C ILE A 181 11.10 -2.10 15.09
N SER A 182 11.72 -1.79 16.22
CA SER A 182 12.38 -2.78 17.08
C SER A 182 12.59 -2.22 18.49
N LYS A 183 12.84 -3.12 19.45
CA LYS A 183 13.39 -2.78 20.77
C LYS A 183 14.91 -2.73 20.76
N ASP A 184 15.55 -3.29 19.73
CA ASP A 184 17.00 -3.31 19.59
C ASP A 184 17.48 -2.18 18.67
N ASP A 185 18.00 -1.11 19.26
CA ASP A 185 18.57 0.02 18.54
C ASP A 185 19.77 -0.38 17.68
N ARG A 186 20.52 -1.43 18.05
CA ARG A 186 21.65 -1.91 17.25
C ARG A 186 21.18 -2.50 15.93
N ALA A 187 20.04 -3.20 15.94
CA ALA A 187 19.40 -3.71 14.74
C ALA A 187 18.94 -2.56 13.83
N LEU A 188 18.26 -1.55 14.40
CA LEU A 188 17.82 -0.37 13.66
C LEU A 188 19.00 0.41 13.06
N GLN A 189 20.11 0.56 13.78
CA GLN A 189 21.30 1.25 13.28
C GLN A 189 21.93 0.52 12.08
N LYS A 190 21.97 -0.81 12.08
CA LYS A 190 22.44 -1.59 10.93
C LYS A 190 21.51 -1.40 9.74
N LEU A 191 20.19 -1.43 9.95
CA LEU A 191 19.22 -1.21 8.88
C LEU A 191 19.28 0.20 8.30
N PHE A 192 19.61 1.21 9.13
CA PHE A 192 19.85 2.57 8.66
C PHE A 192 20.97 2.62 7.62
N THR A 193 22.10 1.95 7.85
CA THR A 193 23.19 1.90 6.84
C THR A 193 22.76 1.26 5.52
N LEU A 194 21.81 0.33 5.55
CA LEU A 194 21.26 -0.24 4.32
C LEU A 194 20.29 0.71 3.63
N LEU A 195 19.60 1.60 4.36
CA LEU A 195 18.68 2.60 3.82
C LEU A 195 19.40 3.80 3.18
N GLU A 196 20.60 4.16 3.63
CA GLU A 196 21.38 5.28 3.07
C GLU A 196 21.70 5.11 1.58
N LEU A 197 21.68 3.88 1.08
CA LEU A 197 21.71 3.60 -0.35
C LEU A 197 20.40 4.09 -0.98
N LYS A 198 20.46 5.20 -1.73
CA LYS A 198 19.26 5.86 -2.25
C LYS A 198 18.45 5.02 -3.25
N GLU A 199 19.09 4.36 -4.20
CA GLU A 199 18.38 3.63 -5.26
C GLU A 199 17.96 2.22 -4.82
N ILE A 200 16.67 1.91 -4.87
CA ILE A 200 16.11 0.61 -4.49
C ILE A 200 15.24 0.03 -5.62
N HIS A 201 15.19 -1.29 -5.72
CA HIS A 201 14.31 -2.01 -6.63
C HIS A 201 13.24 -2.77 -5.86
N LEU A 202 11.97 -2.50 -6.16
CA LEU A 202 10.80 -3.02 -5.46
C LEU A 202 9.90 -3.83 -6.39
N GLY A 203 9.29 -4.90 -5.87
CA GLY A 203 8.29 -5.67 -6.61
C GLY A 203 8.87 -6.56 -7.73
N ARG A 204 8.16 -6.67 -8.84
CA ARG A 204 8.47 -7.55 -9.98
C ARG A 204 8.72 -6.78 -11.28
N ALA A 205 9.08 -7.52 -12.33
CA ALA A 205 9.23 -7.03 -13.69
C ALA A 205 10.31 -5.95 -13.90
N HIS A 206 11.41 -6.02 -13.14
CA HIS A 206 12.52 -5.04 -13.21
C HIS A 206 13.08 -4.82 -14.61
N THR A 207 13.16 -5.87 -15.43
CA THR A 207 13.66 -5.79 -16.80
C THR A 207 12.68 -5.13 -17.78
N ALA A 208 11.44 -4.89 -17.38
CA ALA A 208 10.38 -4.27 -18.18
C ALA A 208 10.11 -2.80 -17.77
N GLY A 209 11.03 -2.18 -17.03
CA GLY A 209 10.90 -0.78 -16.56
C GLY A 209 9.96 -0.65 -15.36
N TYR A 210 10.04 -1.58 -14.41
CA TYR A 210 9.27 -1.54 -13.17
C TYR A 210 10.18 -1.60 -11.94
N GLY A 211 9.71 -1.00 -10.86
CA GLY A 211 10.26 -1.26 -9.54
C GLY A 211 11.36 -0.30 -9.11
N LYS A 212 11.90 0.55 -9.99
CA LYS A 212 12.88 1.55 -9.57
C LYS A 212 12.25 2.59 -8.64
N ALA A 213 12.84 2.78 -7.47
CA ALA A 213 12.42 3.77 -6.48
C ALA A 213 13.65 4.40 -5.80
N VAL A 214 13.41 5.54 -5.15
CA VAL A 214 14.38 6.18 -4.25
C VAL A 214 13.87 6.01 -2.82
N ILE A 215 14.73 5.52 -1.93
CA ILE A 215 14.49 5.41 -0.50
C ILE A 215 15.36 6.42 0.24
N GLU A 216 14.76 7.16 1.17
CA GLU A 216 15.46 8.16 1.98
C GLU A 216 15.03 8.03 3.45
N PRO A 217 15.97 7.84 4.40
CA PRO A 217 15.66 7.91 5.82
C PRO A 217 15.03 9.26 6.19
N ILE A 218 14.12 9.24 7.15
CA ILE A 218 13.50 10.43 7.73
C ILE A 218 14.10 10.63 9.13
N GLY A 219 14.52 11.86 9.45
CA GLY A 219 15.14 12.20 10.73
C GLY A 219 16.57 12.72 10.59
N ASP A 220 17.25 12.94 11.72
CA ASP A 220 18.65 13.37 11.75
C ASP A 220 19.56 12.17 11.39
N PRO A 221 20.43 12.25 10.37
CA PRO A 221 21.39 11.18 10.07
C PRO A 221 22.30 10.79 11.24
N LYS A 222 22.53 11.69 12.20
CA LYS A 222 23.30 11.41 13.42
C LYS A 222 22.48 10.68 14.49
N ASN A 223 21.17 10.84 14.46
CA ASN A 223 20.24 10.18 15.37
C ASN A 223 18.98 9.72 14.59
N PRO A 224 19.11 8.67 13.76
CA PRO A 224 18.07 8.28 12.82
C PRO A 224 16.93 7.48 13.45
N ILE A 225 17.09 7.11 14.73
CA ILE A 225 16.11 6.31 15.48
C ILE A 225 15.19 7.28 16.21
N GLU A 226 13.89 7.15 15.95
CA GLU A 226 12.84 7.88 16.64
C GLU A 226 12.37 7.09 17.86
N PRO A 227 12.68 7.54 19.09
CA PRO A 227 12.25 6.86 20.31
C PRO A 227 10.77 7.10 20.59
N GLY A 228 10.07 6.06 21.05
CA GLY A 228 8.67 6.20 21.45
C GLY A 228 7.71 6.48 20.29
N TRP A 229 8.12 6.23 19.04
CA TRP A 229 7.29 6.42 17.86
C TRP A 229 5.97 5.65 17.96
N ARG A 230 4.89 6.31 17.53
CA ARG A 230 3.55 5.74 17.40
C ARG A 230 3.09 5.81 15.96
N GLU A 231 2.46 4.73 15.50
CA GLU A 231 1.97 4.62 14.13
C GLU A 231 0.76 5.53 13.86
N TYR A 232 0.00 5.85 14.91
CA TYR A 232 -1.12 6.77 14.91
C TYR A 232 -1.05 7.66 16.16
N GLN A 233 -1.66 8.84 16.08
CA GLN A 233 -1.88 9.68 17.24
C GLN A 233 -3.30 9.44 17.75
N PRO A 234 -3.50 9.17 19.05
CA PRO A 234 -4.82 9.24 19.65
C PRO A 234 -5.41 10.65 19.43
N PRO A 235 -6.74 10.76 19.34
CA PRO A 235 -7.39 12.05 19.21
C PRO A 235 -7.03 12.95 20.39
N GLU A 236 -6.78 14.23 20.11
CA GLU A 236 -6.59 15.23 21.16
C GLU A 236 -7.86 15.32 22.02
N PRO A 237 -7.73 15.36 23.36
CA PRO A 237 -8.87 15.59 24.24
C PRO A 237 -9.44 16.98 23.96
N ASN A 238 -10.71 17.05 23.57
CA ASN A 238 -11.41 18.30 23.31
C ASN A 238 -12.07 18.83 24.60
N GLU A 239 -12.01 20.15 24.84
CA GLU A 239 -12.73 20.81 25.94
C GLU A 239 -14.27 20.65 25.82
N GLU A 240 -14.81 20.45 24.61
CA GLU A 240 -16.24 20.18 24.37
C GLU A 240 -16.66 18.77 24.84
N ASP A 241 -15.75 17.78 24.79
CA ASP A 241 -16.01 16.42 25.30
C ASP A 241 -16.07 16.41 26.84
N GLU A 242 -15.46 17.39 27.52
CA GLU A 242 -15.57 17.56 28.97
C GLU A 242 -16.95 18.11 29.39
N PHE A 243 -17.59 18.93 28.55
CA PHE A 243 -18.89 19.55 28.88
C PHE A 243 -20.07 18.59 28.66
N GLU A 244 -20.04 17.75 27.62
CA GLU A 244 -21.02 16.67 27.40
C GLU A 244 -20.90 15.52 28.42
N SER A 245 -19.78 15.41 29.14
CA SER A 245 -19.57 14.38 30.18
C SER A 245 -20.50 14.50 31.39
N SER A 246 -21.25 15.60 31.50
CA SER A 246 -22.16 15.86 32.63
C SER A 246 -23.61 15.40 32.41
N ALA A 247 -23.99 14.96 31.20
CA ALA A 247 -25.40 14.71 30.88
C ALA A 247 -25.66 13.58 29.86
N THR A 248 -24.99 12.43 29.95
CA THR A 248 -25.55 11.10 29.62
C THR A 248 -24.52 10.00 29.87
N GLU A 249 -24.93 8.89 30.47
CA GLU A 249 -24.16 7.64 30.57
C GLU A 249 -23.95 6.99 29.19
N LYS A 250 -23.35 7.69 28.22
CA LYS A 250 -22.84 7.03 27.01
C LYS A 250 -21.67 6.15 27.46
N SER A 251 -21.95 4.85 27.63
CA SER A 251 -20.94 3.82 27.93
C SER A 251 -19.74 4.05 27.02
N LYS A 252 -18.56 4.33 27.58
CA LYS A 252 -17.37 4.52 26.76
C LYS A 252 -17.15 3.21 25.99
N LYS A 253 -16.72 3.33 24.74
CA LYS A 253 -16.44 2.16 23.87
C LYS A 253 -14.93 2.07 23.65
N ILE A 254 -14.42 0.87 23.47
CA ILE A 254 -13.07 0.66 22.96
C ILE A 254 -13.20 0.30 21.48
N VAL A 255 -12.57 1.10 20.61
CA VAL A 255 -12.58 0.87 19.16
C VAL A 255 -11.20 0.39 18.73
N VAL A 256 -11.13 -0.82 18.19
CA VAL A 256 -9.90 -1.40 17.64
C VAL A 256 -9.96 -1.39 16.12
N THR A 257 -9.03 -0.67 15.49
CA THR A 257 -8.93 -0.53 14.03
C THR A 257 -7.67 -1.20 13.52
N PHE A 258 -7.79 -2.00 12.47
CA PHE A 258 -6.66 -2.74 11.90
C PHE A 258 -5.86 -1.82 10.97
N LEU A 259 -4.61 -1.54 11.30
CA LEU A 259 -3.71 -0.70 10.50
C LEU A 259 -2.95 -1.50 9.45
N SER A 260 -2.97 -2.82 9.52
CA SER A 260 -2.45 -3.73 8.50
C SER A 260 -3.31 -4.98 8.42
N ASP A 261 -3.14 -5.75 7.34
CA ASP A 261 -3.76 -7.08 7.26
C ASP A 261 -3.27 -7.93 8.45
N THR A 262 -4.16 -8.74 9.02
CA THR A 262 -3.87 -9.49 10.25
C THR A 262 -4.35 -10.93 10.14
N ILE A 263 -3.44 -11.87 10.36
CA ILE A 263 -3.70 -13.31 10.30
C ILE A 263 -3.82 -13.80 11.75
N VAL A 264 -5.01 -14.26 12.11
CA VAL A 264 -5.28 -14.84 13.43
C VAL A 264 -5.66 -16.30 13.29
N ARG A 265 -5.39 -17.07 14.34
CA ARG A 265 -5.91 -18.42 14.51
C ARG A 265 -6.98 -18.43 15.58
N CYS A 266 -8.01 -19.22 15.38
CA CYS A 266 -8.92 -19.54 16.47
C CYS A 266 -8.36 -20.67 17.34
N LYS A 267 -9.08 -20.99 18.42
CA LYS A 267 -8.63 -21.91 19.47
C LYS A 267 -8.28 -23.33 19.00
N ASN A 268 -8.78 -23.75 17.83
CA ASN A 268 -8.46 -25.05 17.24
C ASN A 268 -7.22 -25.02 16.32
N GLY A 269 -6.54 -23.87 16.21
CA GLY A 269 -5.37 -23.66 15.36
C GLY A 269 -5.68 -23.35 13.89
N GLN A 270 -6.95 -23.23 13.49
CA GLN A 270 -7.33 -22.85 12.12
C GLN A 270 -7.25 -21.33 11.91
N ILE A 271 -6.85 -20.92 10.72
CA ILE A 271 -6.89 -19.51 10.32
C ILE A 271 -8.33 -19.12 10.04
N ASP A 272 -8.82 -18.09 10.74
CA ASP A 272 -10.13 -17.52 10.49
C ASP A 272 -10.16 -16.00 10.78
N GLY A 273 -11.36 -15.43 10.81
CA GLY A 273 -11.59 -14.02 11.12
C GLY A 273 -12.09 -13.76 12.54
N ASP A 274 -11.90 -14.70 13.48
CA ASP A 274 -12.36 -14.59 14.87
C ASP A 274 -11.34 -13.84 15.75
N PHE A 275 -11.31 -12.53 15.57
CA PHE A 275 -10.44 -11.66 16.35
C PHE A 275 -10.78 -11.66 17.85
N ASP A 276 -12.05 -11.81 18.22
CA ASP A 276 -12.48 -11.82 19.63
C ASP A 276 -11.80 -12.95 20.40
N SER A 277 -11.76 -14.15 19.83
CA SER A 277 -11.05 -15.30 20.43
C SER A 277 -9.54 -15.08 20.50
N ALA A 278 -8.93 -14.60 19.43
CA ALA A 278 -7.49 -14.33 19.38
C ALA A 278 -7.07 -13.25 20.41
N LEU A 279 -7.88 -12.20 20.53
CA LEU A 279 -7.69 -11.14 21.51
C LEU A 279 -7.89 -11.68 22.93
N GLY A 280 -8.90 -12.53 23.14
CA GLY A 280 -9.15 -13.13 24.45
C GLY A 280 -8.02 -14.06 24.91
N GLU A 281 -7.39 -14.78 23.99
CA GLU A 281 -6.20 -15.58 24.28
C GLU A 281 -4.99 -14.70 24.63
N LEU A 282 -4.75 -13.64 23.85
CA LEU A 282 -3.68 -12.68 24.10
C LEU A 282 -3.81 -11.99 25.48
N LEU A 283 -5.04 -11.69 25.90
CA LEU A 283 -5.34 -11.02 27.16
C LEU A 283 -5.60 -12.00 28.33
N GLY A 284 -5.71 -13.30 28.06
CA GLY A 284 -6.02 -14.30 29.10
C GLY A 284 -7.44 -14.19 29.66
N LYS A 285 -8.40 -13.60 28.94
CA LYS A 285 -9.80 -13.43 29.36
C LYS A 285 -10.76 -13.49 28.18
N SER A 286 -12.03 -13.82 28.43
CA SER A 286 -13.04 -13.82 27.37
C SER A 286 -13.39 -12.38 26.98
N VAL A 287 -13.24 -12.05 25.70
CA VAL A 287 -13.59 -10.75 25.14
C VAL A 287 -14.62 -10.95 24.04
N ARG A 288 -15.56 -10.00 23.88
CA ARG A 288 -16.56 -10.04 22.82
C ARG A 288 -16.86 -8.64 22.31
N SER A 289 -16.76 -8.43 21.00
CA SER A 289 -17.12 -7.19 20.34
C SER A 289 -18.64 -7.04 20.21
N SER A 290 -19.13 -5.82 20.37
CA SER A 290 -20.53 -5.42 20.17
C SER A 290 -20.84 -5.10 18.70
N LEU A 291 -19.89 -4.49 17.97
CA LEU A 291 -20.01 -4.18 16.53
C LEU A 291 -18.74 -4.60 15.78
N ARG A 292 -18.91 -4.98 14.51
CA ARG A 292 -17.82 -5.44 13.63
C ARG A 292 -18.02 -4.92 12.22
N TYR A 293 -17.07 -4.14 11.73
CA TYR A 293 -16.96 -3.70 10.33
C TYR A 293 -15.73 -4.39 9.73
N ARG A 294 -15.90 -5.63 9.29
CA ARG A 294 -14.79 -6.51 8.91
C ARG A 294 -14.85 -6.92 7.45
N ARG A 295 -13.71 -6.89 6.77
CA ARG A 295 -13.49 -7.59 5.50
C ARG A 295 -12.39 -8.63 5.65
N MET A 296 -12.50 -9.71 4.90
CA MET A 296 -11.48 -10.75 4.79
C MET A 296 -10.88 -10.72 3.40
N ARG A 297 -9.58 -10.98 3.29
CA ARG A 297 -8.88 -11.14 2.01
C ARG A 297 -7.82 -12.23 2.09
N VAL A 298 -7.44 -12.75 0.93
CA VAL A 298 -6.30 -13.67 0.84
C VAL A 298 -5.01 -12.85 0.72
N VAL A 299 -4.06 -13.17 1.58
CA VAL A 299 -2.71 -12.60 1.60
C VAL A 299 -1.69 -13.69 1.31
N GLY A 300 -0.53 -13.30 0.80
CA GLY A 300 0.53 -14.25 0.45
C GLY A 300 1.79 -13.49 0.09
N GLY A 301 2.51 -13.98 -0.92
CA GLY A 301 3.72 -13.37 -1.42
C GLY A 301 4.54 -14.36 -2.22
N PHE A 302 5.82 -14.06 -2.40
CA PHE A 302 6.71 -14.90 -3.17
C PHE A 302 8.10 -14.92 -2.57
N ASN A 303 8.65 -16.10 -2.37
CA ASN A 303 10.03 -16.26 -1.93
C ASN A 303 10.94 -16.35 -3.16
N ARG A 304 11.75 -15.32 -3.38
CA ARG A 304 12.71 -15.26 -4.50
C ARG A 304 13.80 -16.33 -4.43
N LYS A 305 14.27 -16.70 -3.25
CA LYS A 305 15.33 -17.72 -3.09
C LYS A 305 14.85 -19.10 -3.52
N TRP A 306 13.58 -19.42 -3.23
CA TRP A 306 12.98 -20.72 -3.59
C TRP A 306 12.26 -20.69 -4.95
N SER A 307 12.06 -19.51 -5.53
CA SER A 307 11.21 -19.30 -6.71
C SER A 307 9.80 -19.88 -6.55
N LEU A 308 9.25 -19.80 -5.34
CA LEU A 308 7.95 -20.35 -4.98
C LEU A 308 7.05 -19.31 -4.29
N PRO A 309 5.72 -19.41 -4.46
CA PRO A 309 4.77 -18.64 -3.67
C PRO A 309 4.94 -18.91 -2.17
N LEU A 310 4.75 -17.88 -1.36
CA LEU A 310 4.55 -18.06 0.09
C LEU A 310 3.17 -18.67 0.34
N VAL A 311 3.01 -19.31 1.50
CA VAL A 311 1.72 -19.83 1.95
C VAL A 311 0.68 -18.71 1.88
N GLN A 312 -0.43 -19.00 1.20
CA GLN A 312 -1.57 -18.11 1.11
C GLN A 312 -2.46 -18.32 2.33
N SER A 313 -2.96 -17.24 2.91
CA SER A 313 -3.76 -17.30 4.13
C SER A 313 -4.88 -16.27 4.09
N TRP A 314 -5.99 -16.57 4.76
CA TRP A 314 -6.99 -15.57 5.05
C TRP A 314 -6.45 -14.58 6.09
N ALA A 315 -6.74 -13.31 5.89
CA ALA A 315 -6.42 -12.25 6.83
C ALA A 315 -7.61 -11.31 6.97
N ILE A 316 -7.78 -10.77 8.17
CA ILE A 316 -8.62 -9.61 8.43
C ILE A 316 -7.96 -8.44 7.71
N GLN A 317 -8.71 -7.80 6.79
CA GLN A 317 -8.20 -6.72 5.97
C GLN A 317 -7.96 -5.46 6.81
N ALA A 318 -6.87 -4.75 6.52
CA ALA A 318 -6.61 -3.42 7.07
C ALA A 318 -7.82 -2.48 6.85
N GLY A 319 -8.05 -1.59 7.81
CA GLY A 319 -9.26 -0.77 7.93
C GLY A 319 -10.40 -1.47 8.68
N SER A 320 -10.36 -2.79 8.90
CA SER A 320 -11.42 -3.45 9.69
C SER A 320 -11.51 -2.87 11.11
N VAL A 321 -12.73 -2.78 11.64
CA VAL A 321 -13.02 -2.17 12.95
C VAL A 321 -13.81 -3.13 13.83
N PHE A 322 -13.39 -3.27 15.08
CA PHE A 322 -14.08 -4.01 16.13
C PHE A 322 -14.35 -3.08 17.30
N VAL A 323 -15.60 -3.06 17.76
CA VAL A 323 -16.04 -2.20 18.88
C VAL A 323 -16.33 -3.07 20.09
N PHE A 324 -15.78 -2.68 21.24
CA PHE A 324 -15.95 -3.34 22.52
C PHE A 324 -16.52 -2.37 23.54
N LYS A 325 -17.02 -2.90 24.66
CA LYS A 325 -17.34 -2.09 25.83
C LYS A 325 -16.04 -1.56 26.47
N ASP A 326 -16.11 -0.42 27.15
CA ASP A 326 -14.99 0.17 27.91
C ASP A 326 -14.40 -0.75 28.96
N ASP A 327 -15.23 -1.57 29.60
CA ASP A 327 -14.82 -2.53 30.63
C ASP A 327 -14.30 -3.87 30.07
N ALA A 328 -14.31 -4.05 28.74
CA ALA A 328 -13.95 -5.32 28.13
C ALA A 328 -12.49 -5.70 28.39
N PHE A 329 -11.59 -4.72 28.35
CA PHE A 329 -10.16 -4.89 28.66
C PHE A 329 -9.45 -3.56 28.90
N ASP A 330 -8.23 -3.66 29.43
CA ASP A 330 -7.33 -2.51 29.57
C ASP A 330 -6.68 -2.21 28.21
N SER A 331 -6.96 -1.03 27.66
CA SER A 331 -6.41 -0.55 26.40
C SER A 331 -4.89 -0.46 26.45
N ASP A 332 -4.30 -0.02 27.56
CA ASP A 332 -2.84 0.14 27.69
C ASP A 332 -2.13 -1.22 27.72
N GLU A 333 -2.78 -2.23 28.31
CA GLU A 333 -2.30 -3.61 28.28
C GLU A 333 -2.28 -4.14 26.84
N LEU A 334 -3.36 -3.89 26.07
CA LEU A 334 -3.44 -4.31 24.68
C LEU A 334 -2.41 -3.57 23.82
N GLU A 335 -2.23 -2.25 23.97
CA GLU A 335 -1.20 -1.51 23.22
C GLU A 335 0.20 -2.09 23.47
N LYS A 336 0.54 -2.42 24.73
CA LYS A 336 1.83 -3.04 25.08
C LYS A 336 2.00 -4.43 24.46
N LYS A 337 0.97 -5.27 24.51
CA LYS A 337 1.00 -6.62 23.92
C LYS A 337 1.01 -6.61 22.39
N ALA A 338 0.42 -5.59 21.78
CA ALA A 338 0.36 -5.40 20.34
C ALA A 338 1.52 -4.56 19.77
N GLU A 339 2.55 -4.22 20.57
CA GLU A 339 3.60 -3.28 20.18
C GLU A 339 4.35 -3.68 18.89
N LEU A 340 4.56 -4.98 18.67
CA LEU A 340 5.14 -5.56 17.44
C LEU A 340 4.06 -6.04 16.43
N GLY A 341 2.79 -6.05 16.82
CA GLY A 341 1.66 -6.57 16.05
C GLY A 341 1.09 -7.85 16.67
N ILE A 342 -0.14 -8.18 16.26
CA ILE A 342 -0.91 -9.35 16.72
C ILE A 342 -0.97 -10.41 15.62
N GLY A 343 -0.89 -11.68 16.02
CA GLY A 343 -1.07 -12.82 15.12
C GLY A 343 0.21 -13.18 14.37
N GLU A 344 0.07 -13.62 13.11
CA GLU A 344 1.19 -14.14 12.32
C GLU A 344 1.81 -13.10 11.38
N ARG A 345 3.07 -13.35 10.98
CA ARG A 345 3.83 -12.56 9.99
C ARG A 345 4.05 -11.10 10.39
N THR A 346 4.16 -10.82 11.69
CA THR A 346 4.46 -9.49 12.24
C THR A 346 5.78 -8.90 11.72
N VAL A 347 6.80 -9.75 11.47
CA VAL A 347 8.07 -9.34 10.83
C VAL A 347 7.84 -8.66 9.48
N GLU A 348 6.78 -9.04 8.76
CA GLU A 348 6.41 -8.47 7.45
C GLU A 348 5.47 -7.26 7.55
N GLY A 349 5.18 -6.81 8.77
CA GLY A 349 4.32 -5.67 9.05
C GLY A 349 2.84 -6.00 9.15
N TYR A 350 2.48 -7.28 9.35
CA TYR A 350 1.10 -7.71 9.63
C TYR A 350 0.76 -7.50 11.11
N GLY A 351 -0.53 -7.52 11.45
CA GLY A 351 -0.97 -7.48 12.85
C GLY A 351 -1.03 -6.10 13.51
N ARG A 352 -0.84 -5.01 12.77
CA ARG A 352 -0.87 -3.65 13.32
C ARG A 352 -2.30 -3.23 13.64
N ILE A 353 -2.50 -2.67 14.82
CA ILE A 353 -3.80 -2.15 15.28
C ILE A 353 -3.66 -0.76 15.87
N ALA A 354 -4.76 -0.03 15.86
CA ALA A 354 -4.96 1.22 16.56
C ALA A 354 -6.10 1.07 17.57
N ILE A 355 -5.94 1.67 18.75
CA ILE A 355 -6.97 1.71 19.78
C ILE A 355 -7.44 3.15 19.93
N ASN A 356 -8.76 3.35 19.84
CA ASN A 356 -9.43 4.64 19.97
C ASN A 356 -8.82 5.73 19.06
N TRP A 357 -8.37 5.35 17.87
CA TRP A 357 -7.79 6.26 16.89
C TRP A 357 -8.85 7.19 16.28
N GLN A 358 -9.99 6.61 15.89
CA GLN A 358 -11.22 7.37 15.71
C GLN A 358 -11.94 7.57 17.05
N SER A 359 -12.58 8.71 17.25
CA SER A 359 -13.36 9.01 18.46
C SER A 359 -14.67 9.73 18.21
N ARG A 360 -14.94 10.17 16.98
CA ARG A 360 -16.09 11.02 16.64
C ARG A 360 -17.06 10.28 15.73
N GLU A 361 -18.34 10.56 15.91
CA GLU A 361 -19.40 10.09 15.01
C GLU A 361 -19.30 10.73 13.63
N THR A 362 -18.89 11.99 13.56
CA THR A 362 -18.81 12.75 12.30
C THR A 362 -17.48 13.44 12.17
N LEU A 363 -16.92 13.40 10.96
CA LEU A 363 -15.68 14.07 10.56
C LEU A 363 -15.90 14.88 9.30
N LYS A 364 -15.33 16.08 9.23
CA LYS A 364 -15.30 16.86 7.99
C LYS A 364 -14.35 16.21 6.99
N LYS A 365 -14.72 16.22 5.71
CA LYS A 365 -13.83 15.75 4.64
C LYS A 365 -12.83 16.85 4.29
N GLY A 366 -11.54 16.58 4.47
CA GLY A 366 -10.47 17.47 4.05
C GLY A 366 -10.03 17.23 2.60
N GLU A 367 -9.31 18.19 2.03
CA GLU A 367 -8.79 18.12 0.67
C GLU A 367 -7.42 17.45 0.60
N TYR A 368 -7.29 16.48 -0.30
CA TYR A 368 -5.99 15.92 -0.65
C TYR A 368 -5.35 16.73 -1.78
N ASN A 369 -4.31 17.48 -1.45
CA ASN A 369 -3.49 18.18 -2.43
C ASN A 369 -2.22 17.37 -2.69
N LYS A 370 -2.13 16.74 -3.87
CA LYS A 370 -0.91 16.02 -4.26
C LYS A 370 0.23 17.02 -4.37
N ALA A 371 1.37 16.73 -3.74
CA ALA A 371 2.56 17.55 -3.92
C ALA A 371 2.89 17.65 -5.42
N PRO A 372 3.23 18.86 -5.93
CA PRO A 372 3.57 19.02 -7.33
C PRO A 372 4.76 18.11 -7.68
N VAL A 373 4.63 17.36 -8.77
CA VAL A 373 5.74 16.60 -9.32
C VAL A 373 6.66 17.60 -10.00
N GLU A 374 7.93 17.66 -9.60
CA GLU A 374 8.92 18.44 -10.34
C GLU A 374 9.01 17.89 -11.78
N GLU A 375 8.56 18.68 -12.74
CA GLU A 375 8.76 18.38 -14.16
C GLU A 375 10.27 18.36 -14.42
N LYS A 376 10.82 17.17 -14.62
CA LYS A 376 12.22 17.04 -15.03
C LYS A 376 12.34 17.51 -16.47
N GLU A 377 13.16 18.54 -16.68
CA GLU A 377 13.57 18.88 -18.04
C GLU A 377 14.31 17.70 -18.68
N LEU A 378 13.90 17.34 -19.90
CA LEU A 378 14.61 16.35 -20.69
C LEU A 378 16.05 16.84 -20.93
N SER A 379 17.02 15.94 -20.71
CA SER A 379 18.41 16.19 -21.09
C SER A 379 18.52 16.48 -22.60
N ALA A 380 19.59 17.16 -23.03
CA ALA A 380 19.79 17.47 -24.46
C ALA A 380 19.76 16.22 -25.35
N THR A 381 20.35 15.11 -24.88
CA THR A 381 20.35 13.82 -25.59
C THR A 381 18.96 13.20 -25.62
N SER A 382 18.22 13.23 -24.50
CA SER A 382 16.82 12.78 -24.43
C SER A 382 15.91 13.60 -25.35
N LYS A 383 16.09 14.93 -25.43
CA LYS A 383 15.35 15.81 -26.34
C LYS A 383 15.58 15.42 -27.81
N GLN A 384 16.82 15.17 -28.21
CA GLN A 384 17.13 14.72 -29.57
C GLN A 384 16.53 13.35 -29.90
N LEU A 385 16.59 12.40 -28.96
CA LEU A 385 16.00 11.08 -29.14
C LEU A 385 14.47 11.15 -29.25
N ALA A 386 13.82 11.91 -28.36
CA ALA A 386 12.38 12.14 -28.36
C ALA A 386 11.94 12.78 -29.70
N GLN A 387 12.67 13.78 -30.21
CA GLN A 387 12.38 14.39 -31.50
C GLN A 387 12.47 13.37 -32.65
N ARG A 388 13.49 12.51 -32.66
CA ARG A 388 13.62 11.45 -33.67
C ARG A 388 12.46 10.45 -33.59
N MET A 389 12.05 10.07 -32.39
CA MET A 389 10.89 9.17 -32.17
C MET A 389 9.59 9.82 -32.64
N ALA A 390 9.35 11.09 -32.27
CA ALA A 390 8.18 11.85 -32.70
C ALA A 390 8.12 11.96 -34.23
N ASN A 391 9.23 12.32 -34.88
CA ASN A 391 9.31 12.41 -36.34
C ASN A 391 9.02 11.07 -37.03
N ARG A 392 9.58 9.96 -36.52
CA ARG A 392 9.28 8.62 -37.05
C ARG A 392 7.82 8.25 -36.90
N ARG A 393 7.22 8.52 -35.74
CA ARG A 393 5.79 8.26 -35.47
C ARG A 393 4.91 9.10 -36.39
N LEU A 394 5.24 10.37 -36.57
CA LEU A 394 4.47 11.28 -37.43
C LEU A 394 4.52 10.83 -38.90
N ARG A 395 5.69 10.40 -39.39
CA ARG A 395 5.84 9.82 -40.74
C ARG A 395 5.01 8.55 -40.92
N ALA A 396 5.07 7.62 -39.97
CA ALA A 396 4.26 6.40 -40.04
C ALA A 396 2.75 6.69 -40.03
N LEU A 397 2.31 7.67 -39.23
CA LEU A 397 0.91 8.12 -39.23
C LEU A 397 0.52 8.77 -40.57
N LEU A 398 1.41 9.61 -41.13
CA LEU A 398 1.20 10.24 -42.42
C LEU A 398 1.09 9.19 -43.54
N GLU A 399 2.01 8.23 -43.60
CA GLU A 399 1.97 7.12 -44.56
C GLU A 399 0.68 6.32 -44.46
N ARG A 400 0.25 5.99 -43.23
CA ARG A 400 -1.03 5.28 -43.01
C ARG A 400 -2.21 6.11 -43.52
N LYS A 401 -2.25 7.41 -43.20
CA LYS A 401 -3.33 8.30 -43.63
C LYS A 401 -3.33 8.55 -45.13
N LEU A 402 -2.16 8.64 -45.76
CA LEU A 402 -2.02 8.72 -47.21
C LEU A 402 -2.53 7.44 -47.87
N ALA A 403 -2.15 6.27 -47.37
CA ALA A 403 -2.65 4.99 -47.87
C ALA A 403 -4.17 4.87 -47.73
N GLU A 404 -4.72 5.23 -46.56
CA GLU A 404 -6.18 5.32 -46.34
C GLU A 404 -6.83 6.23 -47.39
N ARG A 405 -6.28 7.43 -47.62
CA ARG A 405 -6.84 8.40 -48.57
C ARG A 405 -6.75 7.93 -50.02
N VAL A 406 -5.59 7.45 -50.46
CA VAL A 406 -5.37 6.95 -51.83
C VAL A 406 -6.32 5.80 -52.14
N ASN A 407 -6.53 4.88 -51.19
CA ASN A 407 -7.46 3.76 -51.38
C ASN A 407 -8.93 4.19 -51.48
N THR A 408 -9.30 5.36 -50.94
CA THR A 408 -10.66 5.91 -51.09
C THR A 408 -10.86 6.69 -52.39
N GLU A 409 -9.79 7.08 -53.08
CA GLU A 409 -9.86 7.83 -54.33
C GLU A 409 -10.13 6.88 -55.50
N ARG A 410 -11.20 7.16 -56.24
CA ARG A 410 -11.49 6.46 -57.51
C ARG A 410 -10.83 7.22 -58.65
N ILE A 411 -9.81 6.61 -59.24
CA ILE A 411 -9.17 7.16 -60.44
C ILE A 411 -10.12 6.99 -61.63
N SER A 412 -10.74 8.09 -62.05
CA SER A 412 -11.71 8.13 -63.17
C SER A 412 -11.06 7.97 -64.55
N SER A 413 -9.74 8.16 -64.66
CA SER A 413 -8.96 7.98 -65.88
C SER A 413 -7.58 7.43 -65.53
N PRO A 414 -7.41 6.10 -65.47
CA PRO A 414 -6.12 5.51 -65.16
C PRO A 414 -5.09 5.87 -66.24
N PRO A 415 -3.82 6.11 -65.86
CA PRO A 415 -2.76 6.40 -66.82
C PRO A 415 -2.58 5.22 -67.78
N LYS A 416 -2.23 5.53 -69.05
CA LYS A 416 -1.96 4.49 -70.05
C LYS A 416 -0.70 3.72 -69.67
N ASN A 417 -0.63 2.44 -70.01
CA ASN A 417 0.54 1.58 -69.71
C ASN A 417 1.89 2.20 -70.15
N SER A 418 1.90 2.97 -71.25
CA SER A 418 3.08 3.69 -71.74
C SER A 418 3.57 4.82 -70.83
N GLN A 419 2.72 5.32 -69.93
CA GLN A 419 3.07 6.35 -68.95
C GLN A 419 3.56 5.75 -67.62
N LEU A 420 3.14 4.52 -67.30
CA LEU A 420 3.60 3.78 -66.12
C LEU A 420 4.97 3.13 -66.32
N SER A 421 5.33 2.80 -67.57
CA SER A 421 6.63 2.18 -67.92
C SER A 421 7.82 3.16 -67.93
N ALA A 422 7.59 4.45 -67.66
CA ALA A 422 8.61 5.50 -67.70
C ALA A 422 8.98 6.04 -66.30
N ILE A 423 8.43 5.44 -65.24
CA ILE A 423 8.74 5.69 -63.83
C ILE A 423 9.39 4.43 -63.29
#